data_AF-A0A1T4YI61-F1
#
_entry.id   AF-A0A1T4YI61-F1
#
_cell.length_a   1.000
_cell.length_b   1.000
_cell.length_c   1.000
_cell.angle_alpha   90.00
_cell.angle_beta   90.00
_cell.angle_gamma   90.00
#
_symmetry.space_group_name_H-M   'P 1'
#
loop_
_entity.id
_entity.type
_entity.pdbx_description
1 polymer ?
#
loop_
_entity_poly.entity_id
_entity_poly.type
_entity_poly.pdbx_seq_one_letter_code
_entity_poly.pdbx_strand_id
1 'polypeptide(L)'
;MKNCLSLFLLFLASFVHGHPVPDIPVRTFFTPEGQCTLTVEVDPRCFSADPNTAPSLMQPIVASLSPERVTELKTKAQELVKKYIEFIFEPTGQITPEFSFEFTGLDRAPLDSEDDIVVLTGTWKTTVPEGSKGWRIRATKATPLAIVFRNYLSGVEHPKFSVLFPGETSFPFDLTASAQP
;
A
#
# COMPACT_ATOMS: atom_id res chain seq x y z
N MET A 1 54.91 -37.92 18.75
CA MET A 1 54.85 -36.49 18.44
C MET A 1 53.46 -36.18 17.91
N LYS A 2 52.81 -35.21 18.54
CA LYS A 2 51.49 -34.66 18.19
C LYS A 2 51.52 -34.14 16.74
N ASN A 3 50.41 -34.25 16.01
CA ASN A 3 49.93 -33.18 15.14
C ASN A 3 48.45 -33.41 14.82
N CYS A 4 47.65 -32.69 15.59
CA CYS A 4 46.28 -32.29 15.33
C CYS A 4 46.22 -31.57 13.97
N LEU A 5 45.34 -31.97 13.06
CA LEU A 5 44.97 -31.14 11.93
C LEU A 5 43.47 -30.87 11.97
N SER A 6 43.19 -29.63 12.29
CA SER A 6 41.88 -29.04 12.54
C SER A 6 40.96 -29.11 11.33
N LEU A 7 39.70 -29.37 11.64
CA LEU A 7 38.50 -29.11 10.86
C LEU A 7 38.44 -27.61 10.48
N PHE A 8 38.15 -27.28 9.22
CA PHE A 8 37.63 -25.96 8.86
C PHE A 8 36.54 -26.10 7.80
N LEU A 9 35.31 -26.35 8.27
CA LEU A 9 34.10 -26.17 7.46
C LEU A 9 33.87 -24.65 7.33
N LEU A 10 34.14 -24.10 6.15
CA LEU A 10 33.70 -22.76 5.77
C LEU A 10 32.20 -22.82 5.46
N PHE A 11 31.37 -22.56 6.47
CA PHE A 11 30.00 -22.12 6.24
C PHE A 11 30.05 -20.69 5.70
N LEU A 12 29.96 -20.53 4.37
CA LEU A 12 29.50 -19.26 3.79
C LEU A 12 28.01 -19.10 4.13
N ALA A 13 27.73 -18.50 5.28
CA ALA A 13 26.41 -17.92 5.53
C ALA A 13 26.31 -16.66 4.67
N SER A 14 25.85 -16.81 3.43
CA SER A 14 25.36 -15.68 2.66
C SER A 14 24.17 -15.11 3.41
N PHE A 15 24.36 -13.97 4.08
CA PHE A 15 23.27 -13.15 4.60
C PHE A 15 22.49 -12.59 3.42
N VAL A 16 21.58 -13.38 2.87
CA VAL A 16 20.54 -12.91 1.96
C VAL A 16 19.67 -11.97 2.79
N HIS A 17 19.97 -10.67 2.71
CA HIS A 17 19.07 -9.63 3.21
C HIS A 17 17.87 -9.60 2.24
N GLY A 18 16.89 -10.45 2.49
CA GLY A 18 15.62 -10.39 1.79
C GLY A 18 14.91 -9.12 2.22
N HIS A 19 14.93 -8.09 1.37
CA HIS A 19 14.04 -6.95 1.54
C HIS A 19 12.61 -7.45 1.27
N PRO A 20 11.61 -7.09 2.10
CA PRO A 20 10.25 -7.58 1.89
C PRO A 20 9.72 -7.16 0.52
N VAL A 21 9.01 -8.10 -0.13
CA VAL A 21 8.26 -7.85 -1.36
C VAL A 21 7.28 -6.71 -1.10
N PRO A 22 7.22 -5.67 -1.96
CA PRO A 22 6.24 -4.62 -1.79
C PRO A 22 4.81 -5.17 -1.82
N ASP A 23 3.96 -4.74 -0.91
CA ASP A 23 2.52 -4.84 -1.01
C ASP A 23 1.90 -3.46 -1.29
N ILE A 24 0.58 -3.42 -1.47
CA ILE A 24 -0.18 -2.16 -1.63
C ILE A 24 -1.13 -2.01 -0.45
N PRO A 25 -0.73 -1.28 0.60
CA PRO A 25 -1.63 -0.91 1.68
C PRO A 25 -2.75 -0.01 1.18
N VAL A 26 -3.99 -0.36 1.50
CA VAL A 26 -5.20 0.41 1.25
C VAL A 26 -5.95 0.55 2.56
N ARG A 27 -6.20 1.79 2.99
CA ARG A 27 -6.97 2.09 4.21
C ARG A 27 -8.11 3.02 3.88
N THR A 28 -9.31 2.67 4.33
CA THR A 28 -10.48 3.55 4.22
C THR A 28 -10.98 3.96 5.59
N PHE A 29 -11.20 5.26 5.78
CA PHE A 29 -11.66 5.86 7.02
C PHE A 29 -13.03 6.46 6.78
N PHE A 30 -14.03 5.96 7.50
CA PHE A 30 -15.40 6.43 7.46
C PHE A 30 -15.77 7.20 8.72
N THR A 31 -16.63 8.20 8.58
CA THR A 31 -17.30 8.88 9.69
C THR A 31 -18.80 8.56 9.69
N PRO A 32 -19.51 8.68 10.83
CA PRO A 32 -20.95 8.44 10.90
C PRO A 32 -21.77 9.37 9.98
N GLU A 33 -21.22 10.54 9.64
CA GLU A 33 -21.84 11.52 8.73
C GLU A 33 -21.66 11.15 7.25
N GLY A 34 -21.04 10.00 6.97
CA GLY A 34 -20.81 9.51 5.62
C GLY A 34 -19.58 10.10 4.93
N GLN A 35 -18.67 10.76 5.66
CA GLN A 35 -17.40 11.16 5.07
C GLN A 35 -16.47 9.95 4.93
N CYS A 36 -15.74 9.90 3.82
CA CYS A 36 -14.83 8.82 3.50
C CYS A 36 -13.48 9.40 3.06
N THR A 37 -12.42 8.98 3.75
CA THR A 37 -11.03 9.19 3.31
C THR A 37 -10.44 7.85 2.92
N LEU A 38 -10.01 7.73 1.67
CA LEU A 38 -9.31 6.57 1.15
C LEU A 38 -7.83 6.91 1.01
N THR A 39 -6.98 6.03 1.51
CA THR A 39 -5.52 6.13 1.35
C THR A 39 -4.97 4.87 0.70
N VAL A 40 -3.97 5.04 -0.15
CA VAL A 40 -3.24 3.95 -0.81
C VAL A 40 -1.76 4.27 -0.79
N GLU A 41 -0.92 3.30 -0.47
CA GLU A 41 0.53 3.44 -0.50
C GLU A 41 1.11 2.66 -1.68
N VAL A 42 2.00 3.32 -2.42
CA VAL A 42 2.71 2.72 -3.55
C VAL A 42 4.21 2.89 -3.34
N ASP A 43 4.90 1.76 -3.15
CA ASP A 43 6.36 1.73 -3.15
C ASP A 43 6.90 1.98 -4.58
N PRO A 44 7.81 2.94 -4.80
CA PRO A 44 8.42 3.20 -6.11
C PRO A 44 9.09 1.97 -6.76
N ARG A 45 9.50 0.97 -5.98
CA ARG A 45 10.01 -0.32 -6.48
C ARG A 45 9.01 -1.01 -7.39
N CYS A 46 7.71 -0.80 -7.19
CA CYS A 46 6.63 -1.37 -8.00
C CYS A 46 6.62 -0.87 -9.46
N PHE A 47 7.41 0.16 -9.79
CA PHE A 47 7.56 0.65 -11.16
C PHE A 47 8.71 -0.05 -11.93
N SER A 48 9.51 -0.86 -11.23
CA SER A 48 10.55 -1.70 -11.82
C SER A 48 9.95 -2.95 -12.46
N ALA A 49 10.67 -3.54 -13.42
CA ALA A 49 10.32 -4.84 -13.96
C ALA A 49 10.39 -5.97 -12.90
N ASP A 50 11.32 -5.84 -11.94
CA ASP A 50 11.40 -6.69 -10.76
C ASP A 50 11.44 -5.82 -9.49
N PRO A 51 10.29 -5.67 -8.79
CA PRO A 51 10.20 -4.91 -7.55
C PRO A 51 11.01 -5.51 -6.39
N ASN A 52 11.34 -6.81 -6.43
CA ASN A 52 12.02 -7.52 -5.34
C ASN A 52 13.51 -7.17 -5.26
N THR A 53 14.09 -6.82 -6.40
CA THR A 53 15.52 -6.48 -6.52
C THR A 53 15.75 -4.98 -6.66
N ALA A 54 14.69 -4.19 -6.86
CA ALA A 54 14.80 -2.74 -6.99
C ALA A 54 15.19 -2.11 -5.63
N PRO A 55 16.10 -1.11 -5.63
CA PRO A 55 16.41 -0.39 -4.41
C PRO A 55 15.22 0.46 -3.96
N SER A 56 14.99 0.53 -2.65
CA SER A 56 14.03 1.48 -2.09
C SER A 56 14.44 2.92 -2.37
N LEU A 57 13.46 3.79 -2.60
CA LEU A 57 13.70 5.22 -2.58
C LEU A 57 13.93 5.66 -1.14
N MET A 58 15.03 6.36 -0.88
CA MET A 58 15.41 6.84 0.46
C MET A 58 15.18 8.34 0.58
N GLN A 59 14.94 8.82 1.80
CA GLN A 59 14.65 10.23 2.10
C GLN A 59 15.63 11.23 1.45
N PRO A 60 16.97 11.05 1.50
CA PRO A 60 17.91 12.03 0.97
C PRO A 60 17.79 12.22 -0.55
N ILE A 61 17.29 11.20 -1.25
CA ILE A 61 17.10 11.25 -2.70
C ILE A 61 15.92 12.14 -3.06
N VAL A 62 14.88 12.21 -2.22
CA VAL A 62 13.64 12.96 -2.51
C VAL A 62 13.92 14.44 -2.76
N ALA A 63 14.76 15.06 -1.93
CA ALA A 63 15.13 16.47 -2.05
C ALA A 63 15.92 16.78 -3.35
N SER A 64 16.53 15.76 -3.96
CA SER A 64 17.31 15.89 -5.20
C SER A 64 16.49 15.63 -6.48
N LEU A 65 15.23 15.21 -6.35
CA LEU A 65 14.39 14.92 -7.51
C LEU A 65 13.99 16.20 -8.26
N SER A 66 14.14 16.18 -9.58
CA SER A 66 13.59 17.21 -10.45
C SER A 66 12.05 17.24 -10.39
N PRO A 67 11.39 18.40 -10.59
CA PRO A 67 9.92 18.49 -10.63
C PRO A 67 9.26 17.53 -11.63
N GLU A 68 9.90 17.29 -12.78
CA GLU A 68 9.43 16.37 -13.82
C GLU A 68 9.42 14.93 -13.29
N ARG A 69 10.49 14.52 -12.62
CA ARG A 69 10.59 13.19 -11.99
C ARG A 69 9.59 13.00 -10.86
N VAL A 70 9.35 14.02 -10.05
CA VAL A 70 8.31 14.00 -9.01
C VAL A 70 6.94 13.77 -9.65
N THR A 71 6.63 14.52 -10.71
CA THR A 71 5.36 14.38 -11.45
C THR A 71 5.22 12.98 -12.05
N GLU A 72 6.27 12.47 -12.71
CA GLU A 72 6.30 11.12 -13.29
C GLU A 72 5.99 10.03 -12.25
N LEU A 73 6.63 10.08 -11.07
CA LEU A 73 6.42 9.10 -10.01
C LEU A 73 4.99 9.10 -9.48
N LYS A 74 4.40 10.29 -9.30
CA LYS A 74 2.99 10.44 -8.89
C LYS A 74 2.03 9.93 -9.96
N THR A 75 2.28 10.21 -11.24
CA THR A 75 1.48 9.67 -12.35
C THR A 75 1.54 8.15 -12.38
N LYS A 76 2.73 7.55 -12.25
CA LYS A 76 2.89 6.09 -12.20
C LYS A 76 2.14 5.47 -11.02
N ALA A 77 2.14 6.11 -9.86
CA ALA A 77 1.37 5.65 -8.70
C ALA A 77 -0.14 5.65 -8.99
N GLN A 78 -0.67 6.74 -9.55
CA GLN A 78 -2.09 6.85 -9.94
C GLN A 78 -2.48 5.78 -10.97
N GLU A 79 -1.66 5.58 -12.01
CA GLU A 79 -1.90 4.59 -13.05
C GLU A 79 -1.87 3.16 -12.49
N LEU A 80 -0.91 2.86 -11.61
CA LEU A 80 -0.78 1.57 -10.95
C LEU A 80 -2.02 1.25 -10.12
N VAL A 81 -2.46 2.17 -9.26
CA VAL A 81 -3.66 1.98 -8.43
C VAL A 81 -4.88 1.77 -9.29
N LYS A 82 -5.08 2.60 -10.33
CA LYS A 82 -6.19 2.48 -11.28
C LYS A 82 -6.21 1.13 -12.01
N LYS A 83 -5.03 0.57 -12.29
CA LYS A 83 -4.89 -0.72 -12.98
C LYS A 83 -5.13 -1.91 -12.06
N TYR A 84 -4.73 -1.81 -10.78
CA TYR A 84 -4.66 -2.96 -9.87
C TYR A 84 -5.82 -3.05 -8.89
N ILE A 85 -6.52 -1.95 -8.63
CA ILE A 85 -7.56 -1.92 -7.60
C ILE A 85 -8.83 -1.33 -8.20
N GLU A 86 -9.94 -2.03 -7.98
CA GLU A 86 -11.27 -1.51 -8.20
C GLU A 86 -11.94 -1.21 -6.86
N PHE A 87 -12.59 -0.05 -6.79
CA PHE A 87 -13.24 0.46 -5.58
C PHE A 87 -14.74 0.46 -5.80
N ILE A 88 -15.50 -0.12 -4.87
CA ILE A 88 -16.92 -0.43 -5.08
C ILE A 88 -17.72 -0.02 -3.84
N PHE A 89 -18.68 0.89 -4.06
CA PHE A 89 -19.78 1.10 -3.11
C PHE A 89 -20.95 0.21 -3.51
N GLU A 90 -21.56 -0.51 -2.57
CA GLU A 90 -22.69 -1.38 -2.84
C GLU A 90 -23.99 -0.73 -2.33
N PRO A 91 -25.07 -0.62 -3.13
CA PRO A 91 -25.24 -1.12 -4.50
C PRO A 91 -24.85 -0.13 -5.61
N THR A 92 -24.34 1.07 -5.26
CA THR A 92 -24.08 2.18 -6.19
C THR A 92 -23.18 1.79 -7.38
N GLY A 93 -22.20 0.92 -7.14
CA GLY A 93 -21.30 0.37 -8.14
C GLY A 93 -19.84 0.80 -7.97
N GLN A 94 -19.06 0.52 -9.01
CA GLN A 94 -17.65 0.84 -9.06
C GLN A 94 -17.43 2.34 -9.23
N ILE A 95 -16.42 2.87 -8.54
CA ILE A 95 -15.97 4.25 -8.62
C ILE A 95 -14.51 4.32 -9.05
N THR A 96 -14.07 5.51 -9.47
CA THR A 96 -12.66 5.79 -9.79
C THR A 96 -12.17 6.94 -8.92
N PRO A 97 -11.45 6.66 -7.81
CA PRO A 97 -10.86 7.69 -6.97
C PRO A 97 -9.84 8.56 -7.72
N GLU A 98 -9.84 9.86 -7.43
CA GLU A 98 -8.85 10.83 -7.90
C GLU A 98 -7.87 11.13 -6.75
N PHE A 99 -6.75 10.41 -6.69
CA PHE A 99 -5.82 10.55 -5.58
C PHE A 99 -4.91 11.77 -5.74
N SER A 100 -4.71 12.49 -4.64
CA SER A 100 -3.58 13.40 -4.49
C SER A 100 -2.42 12.63 -3.86
N PHE A 101 -1.32 12.47 -4.60
CA PHE A 101 -0.13 11.76 -4.13
C PHE A 101 0.93 12.69 -3.53
N GLU A 102 1.53 12.26 -2.43
CA GLU A 102 2.69 12.87 -1.79
C GLU A 102 3.72 11.82 -1.37
N PHE A 103 4.96 12.25 -1.14
CA PHE A 103 6.00 11.38 -0.60
C PHE A 103 5.90 11.33 0.92
N THR A 104 5.89 10.12 1.48
CA THR A 104 5.83 9.87 2.92
C THR A 104 6.74 8.71 3.29
N GLY A 105 6.96 8.49 4.58
CA GLY A 105 7.39 7.20 5.09
C GLY A 105 6.27 6.16 4.97
N LEU A 106 6.62 4.91 5.28
CA LEU A 106 5.65 3.81 5.43
C LEU A 106 4.56 4.19 6.46
N ASP A 107 3.32 3.73 6.26
CA ASP A 107 2.19 4.05 7.14
C ASP A 107 1.94 5.56 7.30
N ARG A 108 2.35 6.36 6.29
CA ARG A 108 2.35 7.83 6.31
C ARG A 108 3.20 8.44 7.43
N ALA A 109 4.23 7.74 7.90
CA ALA A 109 5.19 8.29 8.83
C ALA A 109 5.87 9.56 8.25
N PRO A 110 6.26 10.52 9.10
CA PRO A 110 7.15 11.59 8.66
C PRO A 110 8.49 11.02 8.16
N LEU A 111 9.17 11.78 7.32
CA LEU A 111 10.47 11.46 6.76
C LEU A 111 11.56 12.22 7.54
N ASP A 112 11.90 11.71 8.71
CA ASP A 112 12.74 12.37 9.72
C ASP A 112 14.20 11.89 9.70
N SER A 113 14.47 10.72 9.11
CA SER A 113 15.80 10.09 9.04
C SER A 113 16.27 9.90 7.59
N GLU A 114 17.58 9.94 7.37
CA GLU A 114 18.19 9.62 6.07
C GLU A 114 17.98 8.15 5.66
N ASP A 115 17.74 7.27 6.64
CA ASP A 115 17.45 5.85 6.44
C ASP A 115 15.95 5.57 6.21
N ASP A 116 15.11 6.60 6.16
CA ASP A 116 13.67 6.40 5.94
C ASP A 116 13.39 5.98 4.50
N ILE A 117 12.65 4.87 4.37
CA ILE A 117 12.10 4.39 3.10
C ILE A 117 10.94 5.30 2.71
N VAL A 118 10.95 5.72 1.46
CA VAL A 118 9.96 6.62 0.89
C VAL A 118 8.97 5.84 0.04
N VAL A 119 7.68 6.08 0.30
CA VAL A 119 6.56 5.63 -0.52
C VAL A 119 5.77 6.81 -1.07
N LEU A 120 4.91 6.55 -2.05
CA LEU A 120 3.90 7.49 -2.53
C LEU A 120 2.57 7.18 -1.85
N THR A 121 2.12 8.07 -0.96
CA THR A 121 0.78 7.98 -0.36
C THR A 121 -0.21 8.78 -1.19
N GLY A 122 -1.18 8.11 -1.77
CA GLY A 122 -2.34 8.71 -2.42
C GLY A 122 -3.47 8.90 -1.40
N THR A 123 -4.03 10.10 -1.33
CA THR A 123 -5.23 10.39 -0.54
C THR A 123 -6.38 10.84 -1.43
N TRP A 124 -7.55 10.23 -1.26
CA TRP A 124 -8.79 10.66 -1.88
C TRP A 124 -9.84 10.87 -0.79
N LYS A 125 -10.54 12.01 -0.85
CA LYS A 125 -11.61 12.36 0.09
C LYS A 125 -12.91 12.51 -0.66
N THR A 126 -13.97 11.92 -0.14
CA THR A 126 -15.30 11.92 -0.73
C THR A 126 -16.36 11.80 0.36
N THR A 127 -17.62 11.92 -0.05
CA THR A 127 -18.76 11.45 0.73
C THR A 127 -19.23 10.10 0.17
N VAL A 128 -19.72 9.22 1.04
CA VAL A 128 -20.36 7.96 0.66
C VAL A 128 -21.58 8.29 -0.22
N PRO A 129 -21.69 7.71 -1.43
CA PRO A 129 -22.83 7.98 -2.29
C PRO A 129 -24.14 7.58 -1.63
N GLU A 130 -25.19 8.40 -1.83
CA GLU A 130 -26.51 8.15 -1.26
C GLU A 130 -27.01 6.73 -1.61
N GLY A 131 -27.58 6.04 -0.62
CA GLY A 131 -28.09 4.67 -0.77
C GLY A 131 -27.02 3.57 -0.71
N SER A 132 -25.73 3.91 -0.64
CA SER A 132 -24.66 2.93 -0.41
C SER A 132 -24.76 2.35 1.00
N LYS A 133 -24.72 1.03 1.10
CA LYS A 133 -24.76 0.25 2.33
C LYS A 133 -23.49 -0.56 2.57
N GLY A 134 -22.74 -0.84 1.50
CA GLY A 134 -21.52 -1.63 1.56
C GLY A 134 -20.34 -0.92 0.91
N TRP A 135 -19.15 -1.29 1.34
CA TRP A 135 -17.88 -0.88 0.74
C TRP A 135 -16.96 -2.08 0.55
N ARG A 136 -16.37 -2.21 -0.63
CA ARG A 136 -15.45 -3.30 -1.00
C ARG A 136 -14.41 -2.81 -1.98
N ILE A 137 -13.32 -3.54 -2.04
CA ILE A 137 -12.36 -3.45 -3.14
C ILE A 137 -12.16 -4.81 -3.79
N ARG A 138 -11.73 -4.78 -5.05
CA ARG A 138 -11.29 -5.97 -5.80
C ARG A 138 -9.87 -5.76 -6.31
N ALA A 139 -9.02 -6.75 -6.08
CA ALA A 139 -7.73 -6.86 -6.73
C ALA A 139 -7.96 -7.32 -8.18
N THR A 140 -7.52 -6.54 -9.17
CA THR A 140 -7.69 -6.96 -10.57
C THR A 140 -6.79 -8.16 -10.85
N LYS A 141 -7.10 -8.95 -11.88
CA LYS A 141 -6.22 -10.05 -12.31
C LYS A 141 -4.84 -9.58 -12.81
N ALA A 142 -4.68 -8.28 -13.03
CA ALA A 142 -3.46 -7.68 -13.54
C ALA A 142 -2.47 -7.30 -12.43
N THR A 143 -2.89 -7.24 -11.16
CA THR A 143 -1.96 -6.94 -10.07
C THR A 143 -0.97 -8.10 -9.90
N PRO A 144 0.34 -7.83 -9.83
CA PRO A 144 1.32 -8.83 -9.39
C PRO A 144 1.57 -8.77 -7.87
N LEU A 145 0.94 -7.81 -7.18
CA LEU A 145 1.21 -7.48 -5.77
C LEU A 145 0.00 -7.83 -4.90
N ALA A 146 0.28 -8.22 -3.66
CA ALA A 146 -0.75 -8.33 -2.63
C ALA A 146 -1.31 -6.94 -2.28
N ILE A 147 -2.61 -6.85 -2.08
CA ILE A 147 -3.27 -5.62 -1.59
C ILE A 147 -3.74 -5.87 -0.17
N VAL A 148 -3.23 -5.09 0.78
CA VAL A 148 -3.59 -5.19 2.20
C VAL A 148 -4.64 -4.14 2.50
N PHE A 149 -5.87 -4.56 2.74
CA PHE A 149 -7.03 -3.69 2.84
C PHE A 149 -7.63 -3.66 4.24
N ARG A 150 -7.68 -2.46 4.82
CA ARG A 150 -8.22 -2.19 6.16
C ARG A 150 -9.29 -1.10 6.11
N ASN A 151 -10.31 -1.24 6.95
CA ASN A 151 -11.36 -0.23 7.10
C ASN A 151 -11.37 0.28 8.53
N TYR A 152 -11.69 1.57 8.67
CA TYR A 152 -11.81 2.26 9.94
C TYR A 152 -13.16 2.98 9.97
N LEU A 153 -13.87 2.93 11.10
CA LEU A 153 -15.09 3.70 11.33
C LEU A 153 -14.92 4.51 12.61
N SER A 154 -15.09 5.83 12.51
CA SER A 154 -14.87 6.75 13.64
C SER A 154 -13.50 6.58 14.30
N GLY A 155 -12.48 6.28 13.48
CA GLY A 155 -11.10 6.03 13.94
C GLY A 155 -10.83 4.64 14.51
N VAL A 156 -11.83 3.77 14.64
CA VAL A 156 -11.67 2.40 15.12
C VAL A 156 -11.46 1.46 13.93
N GLU A 157 -10.39 0.67 13.96
CA GLU A 157 -10.13 -0.34 12.92
C GLU A 157 -11.18 -1.45 12.99
N HIS A 158 -11.73 -1.82 11.83
CA HIS A 158 -12.62 -2.96 11.72
C HIS A 158 -11.81 -4.26 11.82
N PRO A 159 -12.21 -5.22 12.67
CA PRO A 159 -11.40 -6.41 12.97
C PRO A 159 -11.18 -7.33 11.75
N LYS A 160 -12.09 -7.29 10.77
CA LYS A 160 -11.89 -7.98 9.49
C LYS A 160 -11.15 -7.07 8.51
N PHE A 161 -9.91 -7.42 8.22
CA PHE A 161 -9.13 -6.91 7.10
C PHE A 161 -9.01 -7.97 5.99
N SER A 162 -8.55 -7.59 4.81
CA SER A 162 -8.32 -8.52 3.69
C SER A 162 -6.88 -8.39 3.18
N VAL A 163 -6.25 -9.52 2.88
CA VAL A 163 -5.06 -9.57 2.03
C VAL A 163 -5.52 -10.18 0.72
N LEU A 164 -5.48 -9.40 -0.36
CA LEU A 164 -6.03 -9.79 -1.65
C LEU A 164 -4.93 -10.13 -2.64
N PHE A 165 -5.04 -11.32 -3.20
CA PHE A 165 -4.29 -11.80 -4.34
C PHE A 165 -5.02 -11.51 -5.66
N PRO A 166 -4.39 -11.73 -6.82
CA PRO A 166 -4.96 -11.32 -8.11
C PRO A 166 -6.33 -11.94 -8.37
N GLY A 167 -7.33 -11.09 -8.61
CA GLY A 167 -8.71 -11.50 -8.88
C GLY A 167 -9.60 -11.68 -7.64
N GLU A 168 -9.07 -11.50 -6.43
CA GLU A 168 -9.84 -11.61 -5.19
C GLU A 168 -10.60 -10.33 -4.83
N THR A 169 -11.70 -10.49 -4.09
CA THR A 169 -12.55 -9.39 -3.61
C THR A 169 -12.56 -9.40 -2.08
N SER A 170 -12.45 -8.22 -1.45
CA SER A 170 -12.50 -8.08 0.01
C SER A 170 -13.79 -8.59 0.62
N PHE A 171 -13.82 -8.80 1.94
CA PHE A 171 -15.10 -8.89 2.66
C PHE A 171 -15.91 -7.60 2.48
N PRO A 172 -17.26 -7.68 2.47
CA PRO A 172 -18.11 -6.48 2.51
C PRO A 172 -17.91 -5.76 3.83
N PHE A 173 -17.61 -4.46 3.76
CA PHE A 173 -17.65 -3.56 4.90
C PHE A 173 -19.04 -2.92 4.97
N ASP A 174 -19.77 -3.17 6.05
CA ASP A 174 -21.11 -2.63 6.27
C ASP A 174 -21.02 -1.17 6.73
N LEU A 175 -21.45 -0.25 5.88
CA LEU A 175 -21.46 1.20 6.14
C LEU A 175 -22.62 1.62 7.06
N THR A 176 -23.54 0.72 7.38
CA THR A 176 -24.69 0.97 8.26
C THR A 176 -24.45 0.49 9.69
N ALA A 177 -23.40 -0.30 9.91
CA ALA A 177 -23.01 -0.79 11.22
C ALA A 177 -22.38 0.33 12.07
N SER A 178 -22.53 0.22 13.39
CA SER A 178 -21.82 1.08 14.34
C SER A 178 -20.38 0.62 14.53
N ALA A 179 -19.48 1.53 14.93
CA ALA A 179 -18.09 1.17 15.25
C ALA A 179 -18.06 0.13 16.38
N GLN A 180 -17.32 -0.96 16.18
CA GLN A 180 -17.08 -1.99 17.19
C GLN A 180 -15.58 -2.05 17.48
N PRO A 181 -15.16 -2.03 18.77
CA PRO A 181 -13.77 -2.16 19.18
C PRO A 181 -13.21 -3.59 19.01
#